data_AF-A0A8T6WPX9-F1
#
_entry.id   AF-A0A8T6WPX9-F1
#
_cell.length_a   1.000
_cell.length_b   1.000
_cell.length_c   1.000
_cell.angle_alpha   90.00
_cell.angle_beta   90.00
_cell.angle_gamma   90.00
#
_symmetry.space_group_name_H-M   'P 1'
#
loop_
_entity.id
_entity.type
_entity.pdbx_description
1 polymer ?
#
loop_
_entity_poly.entity_id
_entity_poly.type
_entity_poly.pdbx_seq_one_letter_code
_entity_poly.pdbx_strand_id
1 'polypeptide(L)'
;MLLLSKEDMDKIHRATVKVLEETGVQFLHDEALSILEKNGALVDRKTKIAKIPEAVFDEFREKAPNELPQFNRNGKRVPRSKDDFYIETFGEGTYMTDRDGTQRPSTLKDVEKIVIVGDALENVDVTWVGCMPTDLHPNVQMIHAM
;
A
#
# COMPACT_ATOMS: atom_id res chain seq x y z
N MET A 1 1.86 11.84 -24.00
CA MET A 1 0.59 12.59 -24.00
C MET A 1 -0.06 12.33 -22.65
N LEU A 2 -0.39 13.37 -21.89
CA LEU A 2 -1.12 13.20 -20.63
C LEU A 2 -2.60 12.97 -20.95
N LEU A 3 -3.22 11.98 -20.31
CA LEU A 3 -4.63 11.63 -20.52
C LEU A 3 -5.58 12.73 -20.03
N LEU A 4 -5.21 13.43 -18.96
CA LEU A 4 -6.02 14.46 -18.32
C LEU A 4 -5.42 15.85 -18.53
N SER A 5 -6.27 16.84 -18.73
CA SER A 5 -5.85 18.24 -18.71
C SER A 5 -5.57 18.71 -17.28
N LYS A 6 -4.90 19.85 -17.13
CA LYS A 6 -4.70 20.49 -15.81
C LYS A 6 -6.04 20.80 -15.13
N GLU A 7 -7.02 21.27 -15.91
CA GLU A 7 -8.34 21.58 -15.40
C GLU A 7 -9.06 20.32 -14.88
N ASP A 8 -8.91 19.17 -15.55
CA ASP A 8 -9.47 17.90 -15.09
C ASP A 8 -8.83 17.44 -13.78
N MET A 9 -7.50 17.55 -13.67
CA MET A 9 -6.77 17.23 -12.43
C MET A 9 -7.22 18.12 -11.27
N ASP A 10 -7.38 19.43 -11.51
CA ASP A 10 -7.85 20.38 -10.49
C ASP A 10 -9.30 20.07 -10.05
N LYS A 11 -10.16 19.62 -10.99
CA LYS A 11 -11.53 19.18 -10.67
C LYS A 11 -11.52 17.92 -9.80
N ILE A 12 -10.71 16.92 -10.13
CA ILE A 12 -10.58 15.68 -9.35
C ILE A 12 -10.05 15.99 -7.95
N HIS A 13 -9.03 16.85 -7.85
CA HIS A 13 -8.46 17.26 -6.57
C HIS A 13 -9.51 17.92 -5.66
N ARG A 14 -10.20 18.96 -6.15
CA ARG A 14 -11.26 19.65 -5.37
C ARG A 14 -12.40 18.72 -4.97
N ALA A 15 -12.81 17.83 -5.88
CA ALA A 15 -13.86 16.85 -5.57
C ALA A 15 -13.41 15.87 -4.47
N THR A 16 -12.15 15.44 -4.50
CA THR A 16 -11.58 14.55 -3.47
C THR A 16 -11.52 15.24 -2.11
N VAL A 17 -11.00 16.46 -2.05
CA VAL A 17 -10.95 17.26 -0.81
C VAL A 17 -12.36 17.48 -0.25
N LYS A 18 -13.32 17.83 -1.10
CA LYS A 18 -14.72 17.99 -0.71
C LYS A 18 -15.31 16.71 -0.10
N VAL A 19 -15.00 15.52 -0.66
CA VAL A 19 -15.44 14.24 -0.07
C VAL A 19 -14.82 14.05 1.32
N LEU A 20 -13.53 14.32 1.49
CA LEU A 20 -12.86 14.20 2.78
C LEU A 20 -13.41 15.17 3.82
N GLU A 21 -13.77 16.39 3.42
CA GLU A 21 -14.29 17.43 4.31
C GLU A 21 -15.78 17.26 4.65
N GLU A 22 -16.64 16.98 3.66
CA GLU A 22 -18.09 16.94 3.88
C GLU A 22 -18.59 15.54 4.30
N THR A 23 -18.02 14.49 3.71
CA THR A 23 -18.42 13.09 3.96
C THR A 23 -17.51 12.43 4.99
N GLY A 24 -16.20 12.58 4.84
CA GLY A 24 -15.20 11.97 5.72
C GLY A 24 -14.96 10.47 5.45
N VAL A 25 -14.14 9.86 6.30
CA VAL A 25 -13.75 8.45 6.22
C VAL A 25 -14.00 7.76 7.55
N GLN A 26 -14.48 6.52 7.53
CA GLN A 26 -14.69 5.73 8.75
C GLN A 26 -13.37 5.10 9.22
N PHE A 27 -12.99 5.35 10.48
CA PHE A 27 -11.84 4.73 11.12
C PHE A 27 -12.29 3.92 12.33
N LEU A 28 -12.20 2.59 12.22
CA LEU A 28 -12.69 1.68 13.27
C LEU A 28 -11.80 1.64 14.53
N HIS A 29 -10.58 2.17 14.42
CA HIS A 29 -9.57 2.20 15.49
C HIS A 29 -9.61 3.50 16.29
N ASP A 30 -9.84 3.41 17.60
CA ASP A 30 -10.07 4.59 18.43
C ASP A 30 -8.83 5.48 18.58
N GLU A 31 -7.64 4.90 18.56
CA GLU A 31 -6.39 5.66 18.57
C GLU A 31 -6.21 6.45 17.27
N ALA A 32 -6.59 5.88 16.12
CA ALA A 32 -6.48 6.59 14.84
C ALA A 32 -7.42 7.81 14.82
N LEU A 33 -8.64 7.65 15.33
CA LEU A 33 -9.58 8.76 15.53
C LEU A 33 -9.01 9.84 16.46
N SER A 34 -8.34 9.44 17.55
CA SER A 34 -7.69 10.39 18.47
C SER A 34 -6.52 11.15 17.84
N ILE A 35 -5.74 10.49 16.99
CA ILE A 35 -4.67 11.14 16.22
C ILE A 35 -5.27 12.15 15.24
N LEU A 36 -6.33 11.77 14.50
CA LEU A 36 -6.99 12.65 13.54
C LEU A 36 -7.60 13.89 14.22
N GLU A 37 -8.35 13.69 15.31
CA GLU A 37 -8.97 14.76 16.08
C GLU A 37 -7.92 15.73 16.65
N LYS A 38 -6.84 15.20 17.22
CA LYS A 38 -5.72 16.00 17.73
C LYS A 38 -5.07 16.89 16.65
N ASN A 39 -5.14 16.46 15.39
CA ASN A 39 -4.55 17.17 14.26
C ASN A 39 -5.60 17.97 13.45
N GLY A 40 -6.79 18.23 14.01
CA GLY A 40 -7.76 19.16 13.44
C GLY A 40 -8.85 18.52 12.58
N ALA A 41 -8.90 17.19 12.46
CA ALA A 41 -10.05 16.52 11.86
C ALA A 41 -11.29 16.63 12.77
N LEU A 42 -12.47 16.74 12.17
CA LEU A 42 -13.75 16.72 12.89
C LEU A 42 -14.21 15.28 13.04
N VAL A 43 -14.16 14.74 14.26
CA VAL A 43 -14.45 13.32 14.52
C VAL A 43 -15.83 13.15 15.17
N ASP A 44 -16.67 12.35 14.53
CA ASP A 44 -17.85 11.78 15.18
C ASP A 44 -17.49 10.40 15.75
N ARG A 45 -17.29 10.34 17.07
CA ARG A 45 -16.95 9.11 17.78
C ARG A 45 -18.05 8.05 17.77
N LYS A 46 -19.32 8.44 17.56
CA LYS A 46 -20.45 7.51 17.52
C LYS A 46 -20.48 6.77 16.18
N THR A 47 -20.32 7.49 15.08
CA THR A 47 -20.28 6.90 13.73
C THR A 47 -18.89 6.41 13.32
N LYS A 48 -17.87 6.81 14.10
CA LYS A 48 -16.44 6.59 13.82
C LYS A 48 -15.98 7.23 12.52
N ILE A 49 -16.61 8.33 12.11
CA ILE A 49 -16.28 9.07 10.89
C ILE A 49 -15.40 10.26 11.25
N ALA A 50 -14.27 10.40 10.58
CA ALA A 50 -13.40 11.57 10.62
C ALA A 50 -13.55 12.37 9.33
N LYS A 51 -13.96 13.63 9.44
CA LYS A 51 -13.98 14.61 8.35
C LYS A 51 -12.70 15.41 8.40
N ILE A 52 -12.02 15.57 7.26
CA ILE A 52 -10.71 16.21 7.15
C ILE A 52 -10.92 17.55 6.43
N PRO A 53 -10.89 18.70 7.15
CA PRO A 53 -10.96 20.02 6.52
C PRO A 53 -9.85 20.23 5.49
N GLU A 54 -10.12 21.00 4.43
CA GLU A 54 -9.13 21.29 3.37
C GLU A 54 -7.81 21.82 3.93
N ALA A 55 -7.87 22.76 4.87
CA ALA A 55 -6.68 23.32 5.52
C ALA A 55 -5.83 22.26 6.24
N VAL A 56 -6.47 21.27 6.86
CA VAL A 56 -5.77 20.15 7.52
C VAL A 56 -5.18 19.21 6.47
N PHE A 57 -5.93 18.90 5.42
CA PHE A 57 -5.43 18.08 4.32
C PHE A 57 -4.17 18.69 3.67
N ASP A 58 -4.21 19.98 3.36
CA ASP A 58 -3.09 20.69 2.73
C ASP A 58 -1.87 20.78 3.66
N GLU A 59 -2.07 21.07 4.95
CA GLU A 59 -0.97 21.10 5.92
C GLU A 59 -0.19 19.77 5.96
N PHE A 60 -0.89 18.64 5.96
CA PHE A 60 -0.25 17.33 6.00
C PHE A 60 0.29 16.89 4.64
N ARG A 61 -0.35 17.29 3.53
CA ARG A 61 0.16 17.06 2.18
C ARG A 61 1.51 17.75 1.98
N GLU A 62 1.69 18.97 2.46
CA GLU A 62 2.96 19.71 2.36
C GLU A 62 4.08 19.08 3.18
N LYS A 63 3.75 18.39 4.29
CA LYS A 63 4.71 17.65 5.11
C LYS A 63 5.12 16.30 4.51
N ALA A 64 4.35 15.78 3.55
CA ALA A 64 4.64 14.49 2.95
C ALA A 64 5.93 14.55 2.11
N PRO A 65 6.86 13.59 2.25
CA PRO A 65 8.06 13.58 1.45
C PRO A 65 7.74 13.30 -0.03
N ASN A 66 8.40 14.01 -0.93
CA ASN A 66 8.26 13.79 -2.38
C ASN A 66 8.94 12.49 -2.86
N GLU A 67 9.88 11.95 -2.08
CA GLU A 67 10.55 10.69 -2.37
C GLU A 67 10.67 9.84 -1.10
N LEU A 68 10.44 8.53 -1.26
CA LEU A 68 10.71 7.51 -0.25
C LEU A 68 11.68 6.47 -0.86
N PRO A 69 13.00 6.60 -0.61
CA PRO A 69 13.98 5.66 -1.15
C PRO A 69 13.87 4.28 -0.48
N GLN A 70 14.00 3.22 -1.28
CA GLN A 70 14.06 1.86 -0.77
C GLN A 70 15.52 1.41 -0.59
N PHE A 71 15.76 0.57 0.41
CA PHE A 71 17.07 0.03 0.73
C PHE A 71 17.01 -1.48 0.89
N ASN A 72 18.04 -2.17 0.40
CA ASN A 72 18.15 -3.61 0.60
C ASN A 72 18.67 -3.96 2.00
N ARG A 73 18.74 -5.26 2.31
CA ARG A 73 19.22 -5.79 3.61
C ARG A 73 20.64 -5.36 3.99
N ASN A 74 21.45 -4.91 3.04
CA ASN A 74 22.81 -4.43 3.26
C ASN A 74 22.89 -2.89 3.37
N GLY A 75 21.74 -2.20 3.42
CA GLY A 75 21.66 -0.74 3.50
C GLY A 75 21.99 -0.01 2.20
N LYS A 76 22.06 -0.72 1.06
CA LYS A 76 22.29 -0.08 -0.25
C LYS A 76 20.95 0.37 -0.84
N ARG A 77 20.90 1.60 -1.35
CA ARG A 77 19.73 2.13 -2.06
C ARG A 77 19.41 1.24 -3.27
N VAL A 78 18.15 0.83 -3.38
CA VAL A 78 17.64 0.09 -4.54
C VAL A 78 17.50 1.07 -5.70
N PRO A 79 18.09 0.81 -6.87
CA PRO A 79 17.88 1.64 -8.05
C PRO A 79 16.43 1.49 -8.54
N ARG A 80 15.85 2.57 -9.08
CA ARG A 80 14.55 2.50 -9.75
C ARG A 80 14.73 2.02 -11.18
N SER A 81 13.82 1.19 -11.68
CA SER A 81 13.71 0.91 -13.11
C SER A 81 13.49 2.21 -13.88
N LYS A 82 14.42 2.50 -14.80
CA LYS A 82 14.46 3.73 -15.63
C LYS A 82 14.32 5.05 -14.84
N ASP A 83 14.78 5.08 -13.59
CA ASP A 83 14.69 6.24 -12.68
C ASP A 83 13.27 6.71 -12.32
N ASP A 84 12.22 5.95 -12.64
CA ASP A 84 10.83 6.44 -12.57
C ASP A 84 9.95 5.58 -11.64
N PHE A 85 10.14 4.26 -11.61
CA PHE A 85 9.33 3.33 -10.79
C PHE A 85 10.15 2.14 -10.27
N TYR A 86 9.64 1.45 -9.27
CA TYR A 86 10.14 0.13 -8.88
C TYR A 86 9.27 -0.95 -9.54
N ILE A 87 9.88 -2.02 -10.03
CA ILE A 87 9.19 -3.25 -10.40
C ILE A 87 9.27 -4.19 -9.22
N GLU A 88 8.10 -4.58 -8.69
CA GLU A 88 7.99 -5.51 -7.58
C GLU A 88 7.16 -6.75 -7.95
N THR A 89 7.41 -7.86 -7.25
CA THR A 89 6.51 -9.01 -7.32
C THR A 89 5.15 -8.67 -6.70
N PHE A 90 4.05 -9.13 -7.31
CA PHE A 90 2.69 -8.93 -6.76
C PHE A 90 2.48 -9.75 -5.48
N GLY A 91 1.70 -9.25 -4.52
CA GLY A 91 1.51 -9.88 -3.21
C GLY A 91 0.13 -10.44 -2.85
N GLU A 92 0.07 -11.11 -1.68
CA GLU A 92 -1.14 -11.54 -0.95
C GLU A 92 -2.08 -12.55 -1.62
N GLY A 93 -1.65 -13.23 -2.69
CA GLY A 93 -2.42 -14.36 -3.23
C GLY A 93 -2.59 -15.47 -2.18
N THR A 94 -3.80 -15.99 -1.99
CA THR A 94 -4.07 -17.14 -1.09
C THR A 94 -4.16 -18.48 -1.83
N TYR A 95 -4.06 -18.45 -3.16
CA TYR A 95 -4.12 -19.61 -4.04
C TYR A 95 -3.00 -19.56 -5.08
N MET A 96 -2.51 -20.73 -5.45
CA MET A 96 -1.59 -20.94 -6.56
C MET A 96 -2.30 -21.64 -7.71
N THR A 97 -2.03 -21.20 -8.93
CA THR A 97 -2.40 -21.90 -10.16
C THR A 97 -1.21 -22.73 -10.62
N ASP A 98 -1.35 -24.05 -10.64
CA ASP A 98 -0.34 -24.95 -11.18
C ASP A 98 -0.40 -25.00 -12.72
N ARG A 99 0.61 -25.62 -13.37
CA ARG A 99 0.76 -25.58 -14.84
C ARG A 99 -0.37 -26.24 -15.62
N ASP A 100 -1.08 -27.17 -14.98
CA ASP A 100 -2.26 -27.83 -15.54
C ASP A 100 -3.55 -27.02 -15.39
N GLY A 101 -3.46 -25.81 -14.80
CA GLY A 101 -4.57 -24.91 -14.55
C GLY A 101 -5.34 -25.21 -13.27
N THR A 102 -4.93 -26.22 -12.49
CA THR A 102 -5.54 -26.49 -11.19
C THR A 102 -5.18 -25.40 -10.18
N GLN A 103 -6.10 -25.12 -9.27
CA GLN A 103 -5.89 -24.18 -8.18
C GLN A 103 -5.85 -24.90 -6.84
N ARG A 104 -4.93 -24.48 -5.99
CA ARG A 104 -4.78 -24.99 -4.62
C ARG A 104 -4.39 -23.85 -3.67
N PRO A 105 -4.65 -23.98 -2.36
CA PRO A 105 -4.12 -23.03 -1.39
C PRO A 105 -2.60 -22.89 -1.50
N SER A 106 -2.11 -21.67 -1.34
CA SER A 106 -0.67 -21.37 -1.34
C SER A 106 0.00 -21.85 -0.05
N THR A 107 1.26 -22.25 -0.15
CA THR A 107 2.04 -22.80 0.95
C THR A 107 3.30 -21.98 1.21
N LEU A 108 3.94 -22.16 2.37
CA LEU A 108 5.25 -21.57 2.64
C LEU A 108 6.28 -21.92 1.55
N LYS A 109 6.21 -23.12 0.99
CA LYS A 109 7.08 -23.55 -0.11
C LYS A 109 6.83 -22.79 -1.40
N ASP A 110 5.62 -22.27 -1.61
CA ASP A 110 5.34 -21.39 -2.76
C ASP A 110 5.94 -20.00 -2.54
N VAL A 111 5.88 -19.47 -1.31
CA VAL A 111 6.56 -18.22 -0.94
C VAL A 111 8.07 -18.33 -1.23
N GLU A 112 8.73 -19.39 -0.75
CA GLU A 112 10.16 -19.64 -1.00
C GLU A 112 10.49 -19.62 -2.49
N LYS A 113 9.70 -20.32 -3.32
CA LYS A 113 9.91 -20.39 -4.77
C LYS A 113 9.74 -19.02 -5.43
N ILE A 114 8.71 -18.26 -5.04
CA ILE A 114 8.47 -16.93 -5.60
C ILE A 114 9.62 -16.00 -5.25
N VAL A 115 10.12 -16.04 -4.00
CA VAL A 115 11.26 -15.23 -3.58
C VAL A 115 12.52 -15.59 -4.36
N ILE A 116 12.82 -16.88 -4.55
CA ILE A 116 13.98 -17.32 -5.35
C ILE A 116 13.88 -16.82 -6.80
N VAL A 117 12.69 -16.90 -7.40
CA VAL A 117 12.49 -16.41 -8.77
C VAL A 117 12.59 -14.89 -8.83
N GLY A 118 11.97 -14.17 -7.89
CA GLY A 118 12.03 -12.71 -7.80
C GLY A 118 13.46 -12.18 -7.67
N ASP A 119 14.25 -12.77 -6.77
CA ASP A 119 15.65 -12.40 -6.53
C ASP A 119 16.55 -12.66 -7.76
N ALA A 120 16.24 -13.69 -8.55
CA ALA A 120 17.01 -14.04 -9.75
C ALA A 120 16.69 -13.18 -10.98
N LEU A 121 15.59 -12.42 -10.98
CA LEU A 121 15.14 -11.63 -12.13
C LEU A 121 15.78 -10.24 -12.15
N GLU A 122 16.60 -9.96 -13.16
CA GLU A 122 17.28 -8.67 -13.34
C GLU A 122 16.34 -7.45 -13.48
N ASN A 123 15.07 -7.69 -13.82
CA ASN A 123 14.05 -6.65 -14.03
C ASN A 123 13.09 -6.52 -12.83
N VAL A 124 13.35 -7.21 -11.71
CA VAL A 124 12.61 -7.07 -10.46
C VAL A 124 13.50 -6.31 -9.49
N ASP A 125 13.08 -5.09 -9.13
CA ASP A 125 13.83 -4.22 -8.23
C ASP A 125 13.61 -4.62 -6.76
N VAL A 126 12.41 -5.10 -6.43
CA VAL A 126 11.98 -5.44 -5.06
C VAL A 126 11.22 -6.76 -5.07
N THR A 127 11.59 -7.67 -4.17
CA THR A 127 10.83 -8.91 -3.94
C THR A 127 9.87 -8.70 -2.78
N TRP A 128 8.57 -8.68 -3.07
CA TRP A 128 7.48 -8.66 -2.10
C TRP A 128 6.90 -10.07 -1.89
N VAL A 129 6.22 -10.26 -0.75
CA VAL A 129 5.59 -11.54 -0.37
C VAL A 129 4.52 -11.94 -1.37
N GLY A 130 4.85 -12.89 -2.25
CA GLY A 130 4.01 -13.21 -3.41
C GLY A 130 2.71 -13.95 -3.12
N CYS A 131 2.63 -14.66 -2.01
CA CYS A 131 1.45 -15.38 -1.56
C CYS A 131 1.46 -15.59 -0.06
N MET A 132 0.31 -15.96 0.51
CA MET A 132 0.18 -16.27 1.93
C MET A 132 0.50 -17.75 2.20
N PRO A 133 1.30 -18.09 3.22
CA PRO A 133 1.56 -19.49 3.59
C PRO A 133 0.36 -20.08 4.35
N THR A 134 -0.71 -20.45 3.62
CA THR A 134 -1.98 -20.88 4.20
C THR A 134 -1.92 -22.24 4.92
N ASP A 135 -0.82 -22.96 4.76
CA ASP A 135 -0.47 -24.18 5.51
C ASP A 135 0.02 -23.89 6.94
N LEU A 136 0.22 -22.63 7.30
CA LEU A 136 0.58 -22.20 8.65
C LEU A 136 -0.61 -21.60 9.41
N HIS A 137 -0.52 -21.62 10.75
CA HIS A 137 -1.49 -20.95 11.61
C HIS A 137 -1.56 -19.44 11.30
N PRO A 138 -2.75 -18.81 11.18
CA PRO A 138 -2.89 -17.40 10.75
C PRO A 138 -1.99 -16.41 11.50
N ASN A 139 -1.83 -16.59 12.81
CA ASN A 139 -1.01 -15.72 13.66
C ASN A 139 0.51 -15.77 13.38
N VAL A 140 1.00 -16.72 12.57
CA VAL A 140 2.43 -16.82 12.24
C VAL A 140 2.72 -16.66 10.75
N GLN A 141 1.69 -16.56 9.90
CA GLN A 141 1.87 -16.50 8.45
C GLN A 141 2.78 -15.36 8.02
N MET A 142 2.53 -14.14 8.52
CA MET A 142 3.33 -12.95 8.15
C MET A 142 4.79 -13.07 8.58
N ILE A 143 5.06 -13.65 9.74
CA ILE A 143 6.44 -13.78 10.27
C ILE A 143 7.27 -14.73 9.38
N HIS A 144 6.63 -15.74 8.80
CA HIS A 144 7.30 -16.71 7.93
C HIS A 144 7.33 -16.29 6.45
N ALA A 145 6.53 -15.31 6.06
CA ALA A 145 6.43 -14.87 4.68
C ALA A 145 7.38 -13.71 4.33
N MET A 146 7.98 -13.05 5.33
CA MET A 146 8.92 -11.93 5.21
C MET A 146 10.39 -12.35 5.12
#